data_AF-A0AAN8F3S2-F1
#
_entry.id   AF-A0AAN8F3S2-F1
#
_cell.length_a   1.000
_cell.length_b   1.000
_cell.length_c   1.000
_cell.angle_alpha   90.00
_cell.angle_beta   90.00
_cell.angle_gamma   90.00
#
_symmetry.space_group_name_H-M   'P 1'
#
loop_
_entity.id
_entity.type
_entity.pdbx_description
1 polymer ?
#
loop_
_entity_poly.entity_id
_entity_poly.type
_entity_poly.pdbx_seq_one_letter_code
_entity_poly.pdbx_strand_id
1 'polypeptide(L)'
;MAIGNGILNEYLQFNSEIALQYGHGFNGVDDWNTLSKDCTGGLSNPIYYDYYNAPKNSSCFMISERIVDEFDRVIADPYNIYQDCYLWPFKFGSRSSQKTAGRRRTAMLRRRTALAETMDATQTQPLFTDNGNQSWYGSTDAFHGFPCFNDDSMQTYLNRPEVMAAIHAKLVHRKQWTDCRYGVAMWNIITLDESLK
;
A
#
# COMPACT_ATOMS: atom_id res chain seq x y z
N MET A 1 -15.00 19.66 -10.53
CA MET A 1 -13.86 19.23 -9.69
C MET A 1 -14.21 17.89 -9.07
N ALA A 2 -13.27 16.95 -8.98
CA ALA A 2 -13.46 15.66 -8.34
C ALA A 2 -12.28 15.38 -7.41
N ILE A 3 -12.58 14.89 -6.20
CA ILE A 3 -11.61 14.48 -5.19
C ILE A 3 -12.02 13.07 -4.77
N GLY A 4 -11.20 12.07 -5.10
CA GLY A 4 -11.45 10.66 -4.72
C GLY A 4 -10.77 10.37 -3.38
N ASN A 5 -11.52 9.79 -2.43
CA ASN A 5 -11.05 9.33 -1.12
C ASN A 5 -10.08 10.30 -0.41
N GLY A 6 -10.29 11.61 -0.57
CA GLY A 6 -9.40 12.63 -0.05
C GLY A 6 -9.66 12.94 1.43
N ILE A 7 -8.61 13.38 2.12
CA ILE A 7 -8.70 13.97 3.46
C ILE A 7 -9.37 15.35 3.32
N LEU A 8 -10.69 15.40 3.48
CA LEU A 8 -11.44 16.66 3.40
C LEU A 8 -11.50 17.37 4.77
N ASN A 9 -11.54 16.58 5.84
CA ASN A 9 -11.61 17.06 7.21
C ASN A 9 -11.12 15.95 8.15
N GLU A 10 -10.03 16.20 8.88
CA GLU A 10 -9.43 15.26 9.82
C GLU A 10 -10.40 14.83 10.94
N TYR A 11 -11.22 15.76 11.44
CA TYR A 11 -12.23 15.47 12.45
C TYR A 11 -13.23 14.42 11.96
N LEU A 12 -13.76 14.61 10.75
CA LEU A 12 -14.73 13.68 10.18
C LEU A 12 -14.07 12.37 9.80
N GLN A 13 -12.84 12.40 9.28
CA GLN A 13 -12.09 11.21 8.92
C GLN A 13 -11.87 10.31 10.12
N PHE A 14 -11.27 10.84 11.19
CA PHE A 14 -10.99 10.09 12.41
C PHE A 14 -12.26 9.52 13.05
N ASN A 15 -13.32 10.34 13.16
CA ASN A 15 -14.56 9.87 13.77
C ASN A 15 -15.26 8.79 12.93
N SER A 16 -15.23 8.93 11.60
CA SER A 16 -15.84 7.95 10.70
C SER A 16 -15.07 6.64 10.62
N GLU A 17 -13.74 6.69 10.79
CA GLU A 17 -12.86 5.54 10.72
C GLU A 17 -13.18 4.49 11.79
N ILE A 18 -13.42 4.91 13.02
CA ILE A 18 -13.73 3.98 14.13
C ILE A 18 -15.01 3.19 13.84
N ALA A 19 -16.05 3.86 13.36
CA ALA A 19 -17.31 3.22 12.97
C ALA A 19 -17.15 2.34 11.72
N LEU A 20 -16.34 2.79 10.75
CA LEU A 20 -15.99 2.01 9.56
C LEU A 20 -15.30 0.70 9.97
N GLN A 21 -14.28 0.78 10.82
CA GLN A 21 -13.52 -0.37 11.27
C GLN A 21 -14.40 -1.39 12.02
N TYR A 22 -15.30 -0.93 12.88
CA TYR A 22 -16.27 -1.82 13.55
C TYR A 22 -17.25 -2.46 12.55
N GLY A 23 -17.80 -1.67 11.62
CA GLY A 23 -18.70 -2.18 10.58
C GLY A 23 -18.06 -3.22 9.65
N HIS A 24 -16.73 -3.23 9.57
CA HIS A 24 -15.95 -4.19 8.79
C HIS A 24 -15.35 -5.32 9.65
N GLY A 25 -15.64 -5.34 10.95
CA GLY A 25 -15.22 -6.41 11.85
C GLY A 25 -13.75 -6.36 12.28
N PHE A 26 -13.07 -5.22 12.11
CA PHE A 26 -11.72 -5.03 12.65
C PHE A 26 -11.74 -4.82 14.16
N ASN A 27 -12.76 -4.12 14.64
CA ASN A 27 -12.93 -3.83 16.06
C ASN A 27 -13.89 -4.85 16.68
N GLY A 28 -13.51 -5.38 17.84
CA GLY A 28 -14.34 -6.33 18.58
C GLY A 28 -15.58 -5.66 19.19
N VAL A 29 -16.55 -6.50 19.59
CA VAL A 29 -17.77 -6.01 20.29
C VAL A 29 -17.43 -5.38 21.64
N ASP A 30 -16.40 -5.86 22.32
CA ASP A 30 -15.97 -5.33 23.62
C ASP A 30 -15.38 -3.92 23.50
N ASP A 31 -14.58 -3.70 22.45
CA ASP A 31 -14.05 -2.39 22.08
C ASP A 31 -15.18 -1.42 21.74
N TRP A 32 -16.14 -1.89 20.95
CA TRP A 32 -17.33 -1.13 20.59
C TRP A 32 -18.19 -0.75 21.80
N ASN A 33 -18.38 -1.67 22.75
CA ASN A 33 -19.13 -1.41 23.97
C ASN A 33 -18.39 -0.40 24.87
N THR A 34 -17.07 -0.46 24.93
CA THR A 34 -16.24 0.48 25.69
C THR A 34 -16.31 1.88 25.09
N LEU A 35 -16.13 2.01 23.77
CA LEU A 35 -16.33 3.26 23.03
C LEU A 35 -17.74 3.82 23.28
N SER A 36 -18.75 2.95 23.22
CA SER A 36 -20.15 3.34 23.42
C SER A 36 -20.49 3.85 24.81
N LYS A 37 -19.72 3.44 25.81
CA LYS A 37 -19.89 3.89 27.18
C LYS A 37 -19.07 5.15 27.46
N ASP A 38 -17.85 5.22 26.94
CA ASP A 38 -16.87 6.22 27.38
C ASP A 38 -16.79 7.44 26.44
N CYS A 39 -17.25 7.32 25.19
CA CYS A 39 -17.21 8.37 24.17
C CYS A 39 -18.56 9.02 23.87
N THR A 40 -19.64 8.65 24.58
CA THR A 40 -21.01 8.99 24.19
C THR A 40 -21.30 10.48 24.19
N GLY A 41 -20.76 11.24 25.15
CA GLY A 41 -21.08 12.67 25.28
C GLY A 41 -22.57 12.97 25.47
N GLY A 42 -23.37 12.00 25.92
CA GLY A 42 -24.83 12.11 26.03
C GLY A 42 -25.59 11.73 24.74
N LEU A 43 -24.89 11.32 23.69
CA LEU A 43 -25.47 10.82 22.46
C LEU A 43 -25.75 9.32 22.57
N SER A 44 -26.77 8.86 21.85
CA SER A 44 -27.19 7.46 21.82
C SER A 44 -26.68 6.69 20.60
N ASN A 45 -26.20 7.38 19.57
CA ASN A 45 -25.72 6.76 18.34
C ASN A 45 -24.20 6.92 18.22
N PRO A 46 -23.44 5.82 18.25
CA PRO A 46 -21.98 5.84 18.15
C PRO A 46 -21.37 6.44 16.90
N ILE A 47 -22.14 6.52 15.80
CA ILE A 47 -21.70 7.18 14.58
C ILE A 47 -21.48 8.69 14.81
N TYR A 48 -22.08 9.26 15.85
CA TYR A 48 -21.99 10.69 16.17
C TYR A 48 -21.12 11.02 17.38
N TYR A 49 -20.42 10.03 17.95
CA TYR A 49 -19.51 10.31 19.05
C TYR A 49 -18.31 11.14 18.57
N ASP A 50 -17.82 11.99 19.47
CA ASP A 50 -16.65 12.81 19.21
C ASP A 50 -15.39 12.13 19.76
N TYR A 51 -14.79 11.29 18.94
CA TYR A 51 -13.54 10.61 19.27
C TYR A 51 -12.33 11.54 19.08
N TYR A 52 -12.36 12.38 18.05
CA TYR A 52 -11.27 13.29 17.69
C TYR A 52 -10.96 14.32 18.79
N ASN A 53 -12.00 14.93 19.39
CA ASN A 53 -11.82 15.89 20.49
C ASN A 53 -11.86 15.25 21.87
N ALA A 54 -11.75 13.92 21.97
CA ALA A 54 -11.74 13.24 23.26
C ALA A 54 -10.63 13.83 24.16
N PRO A 55 -10.93 14.20 25.43
CA PRO A 55 -9.93 14.79 26.30
C PRO A 55 -8.71 13.89 26.44
N LYS A 56 -7.50 14.43 26.31
CA LYS A 56 -6.26 13.68 26.46
C LYS A 56 -6.26 12.93 27.80
N ASN A 57 -5.84 11.66 27.77
CA ASN A 57 -5.86 10.72 28.90
C ASN A 57 -7.25 10.30 29.40
N SER A 58 -8.34 10.67 28.73
CA SER A 58 -9.65 10.05 28.98
C SER A 58 -9.67 8.61 28.48
N SER A 59 -10.58 7.81 29.03
CA SER A 59 -10.80 6.44 28.53
C SER A 59 -11.12 6.44 27.04
N CYS A 60 -12.00 7.35 26.59
CA CYS A 60 -12.35 7.52 25.19
C CYS A 60 -11.15 7.77 24.28
N PHE A 61 -10.27 8.72 24.66
CA PHE A 61 -9.07 9.04 23.90
C PHE A 61 -8.12 7.83 23.79
N MET A 62 -7.89 7.11 24.89
CA MET A 62 -6.97 5.97 24.89
C MET A 62 -7.49 4.81 24.03
N ILE A 63 -8.78 4.51 24.09
CA ILE A 63 -9.36 3.41 23.31
C ILE A 63 -9.44 3.76 21.82
N SER A 64 -9.81 5.00 21.46
CA SER A 64 -9.88 5.44 20.06
C SER A 64 -8.50 5.41 19.39
N GLU A 65 -7.48 5.94 20.05
CA GLU A 65 -6.10 5.95 19.55
C GLU A 65 -5.54 4.53 19.40
N ARG A 66 -5.79 3.65 20.38
CA ARG A 66 -5.33 2.26 20.31
C ARG A 66 -5.92 1.52 19.12
N ILE A 67 -7.22 1.70 18.88
CA ILE A 67 -7.95 1.03 17.79
C ILE A 67 -7.41 1.47 16.43
N VAL A 68 -7.23 2.78 16.22
CA VAL A 68 -6.68 3.32 14.97
C VAL A 68 -5.22 2.88 14.78
N ASP A 69 -4.38 2.96 15.82
CA ASP A 69 -2.98 2.50 15.75
C ASP A 69 -2.86 0.99 15.48
N GLU A 70 -3.76 0.18 16.03
CA GLU A 70 -3.79 -1.26 15.78
C GLU A 70 -4.18 -1.57 14.33
N PHE A 71 -5.19 -0.89 13.80
CA PHE A 71 -5.60 -1.01 12.40
C PHE A 71 -4.42 -0.70 11.46
N ASP A 72 -3.75 0.44 11.66
CA ASP A 72 -2.60 0.87 10.85
C ASP A 72 -1.42 -0.11 10.90
N ARG A 73 -1.24 -0.83 12.00
CA ARG A 73 -0.12 -1.78 12.18
C ARG A 73 -0.42 -3.18 11.69
N VAL A 74 -1.66 -3.63 11.87
CA VAL A 74 -2.05 -5.03 11.67
C VAL A 74 -2.60 -5.25 10.27
N ILE A 75 -3.26 -4.25 9.70
CA ILE A 75 -3.80 -4.34 8.34
C ILE A 75 -2.69 -4.07 7.34
N ALA A 76 -2.42 -5.08 6.52
CA ALA A 76 -1.33 -5.02 5.56
C ALA A 76 -1.58 -4.01 4.42
N ASP A 77 -2.85 -3.74 4.11
CA ASP A 77 -3.26 -2.75 3.11
C ASP A 77 -4.50 -1.95 3.59
N PRO A 78 -4.32 -0.77 4.19
CA PRO A 78 -5.43 0.09 4.60
C PRO A 78 -6.16 0.74 3.41
N TYR A 79 -5.56 0.75 2.21
CA TYR A 79 -6.18 1.32 1.00
C TYR A 79 -7.15 0.34 0.33
N ASN A 80 -6.95 -0.97 0.55
CA ASN A 80 -7.90 -1.99 0.15
C ASN A 80 -7.89 -3.22 1.07
N ILE A 81 -8.73 -3.15 2.10
CA ILE A 81 -8.87 -4.18 3.14
C ILE A 81 -9.33 -5.57 2.66
N TYR A 82 -9.82 -5.68 1.43
CA TYR A 82 -10.28 -6.95 0.85
C TYR A 82 -9.28 -7.56 -0.13
N GLN A 83 -8.20 -6.82 -0.45
CA GLN A 83 -7.17 -7.30 -1.35
C GLN A 83 -6.04 -7.97 -0.57
N ASP A 84 -5.67 -9.15 -1.07
CA ASP A 84 -4.61 -9.97 -0.50
C ASP A 84 -3.24 -9.57 -1.08
N CYS A 85 -2.98 -8.26 -1.16
CA CYS A 85 -1.76 -7.68 -1.74
C CYS A 85 -0.48 -8.22 -1.09
N TYR A 86 -0.55 -8.51 0.20
CA TYR A 86 0.58 -8.88 1.04
C TYR A 86 0.36 -10.18 1.80
N LEU A 87 -0.47 -11.11 1.30
CA LEU A 87 -0.54 -12.48 1.81
C LEU A 87 0.74 -13.29 1.48
N TRP A 88 1.89 -12.76 1.89
CA TRP A 88 3.00 -13.57 2.32
C TRP A 88 2.69 -14.04 3.74
N PRO A 89 2.98 -15.29 4.13
CA PRO A 89 2.91 -15.65 5.53
C PRO A 89 4.03 -14.90 6.24
N PHE A 90 3.72 -13.77 6.88
CA PHE A 90 4.62 -13.16 7.84
C PHE A 90 4.85 -14.18 8.96
N LYS A 91 5.94 -14.94 8.84
CA LYS A 91 6.45 -15.78 9.92
C LYS A 91 7.89 -15.38 10.15
N PHE A 92 8.12 -14.74 11.29
CA PHE A 92 9.45 -14.50 11.81
C PHE A 92 10.28 -15.80 11.74
N GLY A 93 11.32 -15.80 10.89
CA GLY A 93 12.50 -16.66 11.04
C GLY A 93 12.51 -18.11 10.49
N SER A 94 11.58 -18.60 9.66
CA SER A 94 11.60 -20.04 9.28
C SER A 94 12.15 -20.38 7.87
N ARG A 95 13.19 -21.21 7.85
CA ARG A 95 13.91 -21.86 6.71
C ARG A 95 13.04 -22.62 5.69
N SER A 96 11.75 -22.84 5.95
CA SER A 96 10.87 -23.58 5.04
C SER A 96 10.43 -22.77 3.82
N SER A 97 10.35 -21.43 3.92
CA SER A 97 10.08 -20.55 2.77
C SER A 97 11.17 -20.65 1.69
N GLN A 98 12.41 -20.92 2.12
CA GLN A 98 13.55 -21.16 1.23
C GLN A 98 13.42 -22.50 0.46
N LYS A 99 12.76 -23.52 1.02
CA LYS A 99 12.61 -24.83 0.35
C LYS A 99 11.58 -24.81 -0.79
N THR A 100 10.53 -23.99 -0.68
CA THR A 100 9.54 -23.79 -1.76
C THR A 100 10.13 -22.93 -2.90
N ALA A 101 10.93 -21.91 -2.56
CA ALA A 101 11.77 -21.21 -3.54
C ALA A 101 12.75 -22.16 -4.26
N GLY A 102 13.32 -23.14 -3.54
CA GLY A 102 14.14 -24.20 -4.10
C GLY A 102 13.42 -25.10 -5.11
N ARG A 103 12.18 -25.53 -4.82
CA ARG A 103 11.36 -26.33 -5.76
C ARG A 103 10.97 -25.53 -7.02
N ARG A 104 10.73 -24.22 -6.89
CA ARG A 104 10.44 -23.31 -8.02
C ARG A 104 11.68 -23.08 -8.90
N ARG A 105 12.89 -23.05 -8.34
CA ARG A 105 14.17 -23.05 -9.09
C ARG A 105 14.36 -24.34 -9.90
N THR A 106 13.97 -25.51 -9.36
CA THR A 106 14.04 -26.79 -10.11
C THR A 106 13.04 -26.86 -11.26
N ALA A 107 11.83 -26.32 -11.10
CA ALA A 107 10.85 -26.21 -12.18
C ALA A 107 11.30 -25.24 -13.29
N MET A 108 11.92 -24.12 -12.91
CA MET A 108 12.54 -23.17 -13.85
C MET A 108 13.69 -23.80 -14.64
N LEU A 109 14.55 -24.59 -13.99
CA LEU A 109 15.63 -25.32 -14.65
C LEU A 109 15.12 -26.38 -15.63
N ARG A 110 14.03 -27.10 -15.28
CA ARG A 110 13.35 -28.04 -16.20
C ARG A 110 12.71 -27.34 -17.41
N ARG A 111 12.20 -26.12 -17.23
CA ARG A 111 11.69 -25.26 -18.31
C ARG A 111 12.83 -24.77 -19.21
N ARG A 112 13.99 -24.48 -18.62
CA ARG A 112 15.22 -24.07 -19.31
C ARG A 112 15.85 -25.20 -20.14
N THR A 113 15.76 -26.46 -19.69
CA THR A 113 16.14 -27.63 -20.49
C THR A 113 15.16 -27.91 -21.62
N ALA A 114 13.85 -27.74 -21.40
CA ALA A 114 12.85 -27.87 -22.47
C ALA A 114 13.00 -26.77 -23.55
N LEU A 115 13.41 -25.55 -23.16
CA LEU A 115 13.77 -24.46 -24.08
C LEU A 115 15.08 -24.70 -24.84
N ALA A 116 15.97 -25.55 -24.32
CA ALA A 116 17.18 -25.96 -25.04
C ALA A 116 16.90 -27.01 -26.12
N GLU A 117 15.76 -27.71 -26.03
CA GLU A 117 15.30 -28.68 -27.04
C GLU A 117 14.57 -28.01 -28.22
N THR A 118 14.17 -26.74 -28.11
CA THR A 118 13.49 -25.99 -29.18
C THR A 118 14.44 -25.10 -29.98
N MET A 119 15.62 -25.62 -30.33
CA MET A 119 16.53 -25.00 -31.29
C MET A 119 15.90 -25.02 -32.69
N ASP A 120 15.09 -24.01 -33.07
CA ASP A 120 15.10 -23.48 -34.45
C ASP A 120 14.34 -22.14 -34.69
N ALA A 121 14.17 -21.28 -33.68
CA ALA A 121 13.60 -19.94 -33.90
C ALA A 121 14.43 -18.87 -33.19
N THR A 122 15.33 -18.24 -33.94
CA THR A 122 16.19 -17.15 -33.48
C THR A 122 15.40 -15.87 -33.27
N GLN A 123 14.90 -15.67 -32.05
CA GLN A 123 14.60 -14.34 -31.50
C GLN A 123 15.51 -14.13 -30.28
N THR A 124 16.56 -13.33 -30.45
CA THR A 124 17.72 -13.29 -29.54
C THR A 124 17.49 -12.56 -28.23
N GLN A 125 16.35 -11.91 -28.03
CA GLN A 125 15.78 -11.53 -26.73
C GLN A 125 14.26 -11.33 -26.92
N PRO A 126 13.41 -11.64 -25.94
CA PRO A 126 12.00 -11.30 -26.05
C PRO A 126 11.86 -9.78 -26.16
N LEU A 127 11.32 -9.29 -27.27
CA LEU A 127 11.08 -7.85 -27.52
C LEU A 127 10.13 -7.25 -26.48
N PHE A 128 9.34 -8.10 -25.82
CA PHE A 128 8.40 -7.75 -24.77
C PHE A 128 8.63 -8.62 -23.55
N THR A 129 8.72 -8.00 -22.39
CA THR A 129 8.70 -8.72 -21.11
C THR A 129 7.34 -9.42 -20.98
N ASP A 130 7.36 -10.74 -20.77
CA ASP A 130 6.16 -11.49 -20.41
C ASP A 130 5.77 -11.14 -18.97
N ASN A 131 4.97 -10.09 -18.83
CA ASN A 131 4.44 -9.64 -17.55
C ASN A 131 3.44 -10.64 -16.96
N GLY A 132 2.88 -11.55 -17.76
CA GLY A 132 1.95 -12.59 -17.28
C GLY A 132 2.64 -13.65 -16.39
N ASN A 133 3.95 -13.87 -16.58
CA ASN A 133 4.78 -14.67 -15.65
C ASN A 133 5.17 -13.89 -14.37
N GLN A 134 5.00 -12.57 -14.36
CA GLN A 134 5.23 -11.70 -13.20
C GLN A 134 3.95 -11.41 -12.42
N SER A 135 2.79 -11.77 -12.95
CA SER A 135 1.49 -11.68 -12.27
C SER A 135 1.42 -12.60 -11.05
N TRP A 136 0.95 -12.05 -9.93
CA TRP A 136 0.64 -12.79 -8.72
C TRP A 136 -0.79 -13.34 -8.80
N TYR A 137 -0.94 -14.56 -9.34
CA TYR A 137 -2.21 -15.29 -9.37
C TYR A 137 -2.74 -15.72 -8.00
N GLY A 138 -1.98 -15.47 -6.93
CA GLY A 138 -2.45 -15.61 -5.56
C GLY A 138 -3.16 -14.38 -5.03
N SER A 139 -3.23 -13.27 -5.80
CA SER A 139 -4.00 -12.10 -5.41
C SER A 139 -5.49 -12.31 -5.61
N THR A 140 -6.29 -11.72 -4.73
CA THR A 140 -7.75 -11.57 -4.92
C THR A 140 -8.11 -10.35 -5.78
N ASP A 141 -7.13 -9.51 -6.15
CA ASP A 141 -7.37 -8.36 -7.02
C ASP A 141 -7.46 -8.71 -8.51
N ALA A 142 -8.19 -7.86 -9.26
CA ALA A 142 -8.40 -8.01 -10.70
C ALA A 142 -7.15 -7.72 -11.56
N PHE A 143 -6.07 -7.25 -10.95
CA PHE A 143 -4.81 -6.88 -11.59
C PHE A 143 -3.68 -7.87 -11.26
N HIS A 144 -4.00 -9.01 -10.63
CA HIS A 144 -3.06 -10.04 -10.21
C HIS A 144 -1.88 -9.49 -9.40
N GLY A 145 -2.14 -8.63 -8.42
CA GLY A 145 -1.13 -8.11 -7.50
C GLY A 145 -0.30 -6.95 -8.07
N PHE A 146 -0.58 -6.46 -9.28
CA PHE A 146 0.19 -5.39 -9.89
C PHE A 146 0.23 -4.10 -9.04
N PRO A 147 -0.89 -3.58 -8.50
CA PRO A 147 -0.86 -2.39 -7.65
C PRO A 147 0.02 -2.56 -6.41
N CYS A 148 0.13 -3.78 -5.88
CA CYS A 148 0.88 -4.08 -4.66
C CYS A 148 2.42 -3.95 -4.83
N PHE A 149 2.93 -3.93 -6.07
CA PHE A 149 4.36 -3.82 -6.41
C PHE A 149 4.66 -2.68 -7.40
N ASN A 150 3.68 -1.80 -7.65
CA ASN A 150 3.81 -0.77 -8.68
C ASN A 150 4.81 0.33 -8.29
N ASP A 151 4.97 0.62 -6.99
CA ASP A 151 5.83 1.72 -6.53
C ASP A 151 7.29 1.52 -6.95
N ASP A 152 7.84 0.31 -6.76
CA ASP A 152 9.20 -0.06 -7.19
C ASP A 152 9.36 0.00 -8.71
N SER A 153 8.32 -0.42 -9.43
CA SER A 153 8.30 -0.45 -10.89
C SER A 153 8.26 0.97 -11.46
N MET A 154 7.43 1.84 -10.89
CA MET A 154 7.31 3.25 -11.25
C MET A 154 8.61 3.99 -10.95
N GLN A 155 9.18 3.79 -9.75
CA GLN A 155 10.45 4.39 -9.39
C GLN A 155 11.58 3.94 -10.33
N THR A 156 11.61 2.65 -10.71
CA THR A 156 12.59 2.15 -11.68
C THR A 156 12.41 2.82 -13.05
N TYR A 157 11.18 2.93 -13.54
CA TYR A 157 10.89 3.53 -14.84
C TYR A 157 11.24 5.02 -14.89
N LEU A 158 10.80 5.79 -13.89
CA LEU A 158 11.00 7.24 -13.84
C LEU A 158 12.46 7.67 -13.59
N ASN A 159 13.30 6.76 -13.08
CA ASN A 159 14.74 7.01 -12.93
C ASN A 159 15.58 6.63 -14.16
N ARG A 160 14.97 6.14 -15.25
CA ARG A 160 15.69 5.88 -16.50
C ARG A 160 16.12 7.20 -17.14
N PRO A 161 17.41 7.37 -17.54
CA PRO A 161 17.91 8.63 -18.11
C PRO A 161 17.09 9.12 -19.31
N GLU A 162 16.68 8.21 -20.18
CA GLU A 162 15.86 8.50 -21.36
C GLU A 162 14.44 8.93 -21.00
N VAL A 163 13.85 8.38 -19.92
CA VAL A 163 12.52 8.79 -19.45
C VAL A 163 12.62 10.18 -18.83
N MET A 164 13.60 10.41 -17.96
CA MET A 164 13.85 11.71 -17.35
C MET A 164 14.09 12.81 -18.39
N ALA A 165 14.87 12.51 -19.43
CA ALA A 165 15.11 13.42 -20.54
C ALA A 165 13.83 13.72 -21.32
N ALA A 166 13.01 12.70 -21.60
CA ALA A 166 11.75 12.84 -22.33
C ALA A 166 10.70 13.65 -21.57
N ILE A 167 10.63 13.55 -20.24
CA ILE A 167 9.72 14.34 -19.39
C ILE A 167 10.35 15.65 -18.88
N HIS A 168 11.56 15.98 -19.33
CA HIS A 168 12.32 17.16 -18.92
C HIS A 168 12.51 17.27 -17.39
N ALA A 169 12.65 16.14 -16.70
CA ALA A 169 12.87 16.12 -15.25
C ALA A 169 14.33 16.39 -14.88
N LYS A 170 14.56 17.24 -13.87
CA LYS A 170 15.86 17.48 -13.25
C LYS A 170 15.79 17.11 -11.76
N LEU A 171 16.74 16.31 -11.29
CA LEU A 171 16.84 15.95 -9.87
C LEU A 171 17.54 17.07 -9.11
N VAL A 172 16.75 17.97 -8.53
CA VAL A 172 17.26 19.06 -7.69
C VAL A 172 17.42 18.57 -6.26
N HIS A 173 18.65 18.62 -5.73
CA HIS A 173 19.02 18.14 -4.39
C HIS A 173 18.69 16.66 -4.13
N ARG A 174 18.62 15.83 -5.17
CA ARG A 174 18.31 14.40 -5.05
C ARG A 174 19.17 13.57 -5.99
N LYS A 175 19.37 12.31 -5.61
CA LYS A 175 20.09 11.31 -6.42
C LYS A 175 19.17 10.51 -7.34
N GLN A 176 17.88 10.41 -6.98
CA GLN A 176 16.86 9.66 -7.71
C GLN A 176 15.48 10.25 -7.43
N TRP A 177 14.55 10.03 -8.36
CA TRP A 177 13.12 10.18 -8.15
C TRP A 177 12.63 9.12 -7.15
N THR A 178 11.71 9.49 -6.27
CA THR A 178 11.03 8.60 -5.33
C THR A 178 9.57 9.01 -5.29
N ASP A 179 8.68 8.04 -5.06
CA ASP A 179 7.24 8.28 -5.04
C ASP A 179 6.83 9.22 -3.90
N CYS A 180 7.24 8.88 -2.67
CA CYS A 180 7.05 9.73 -1.50
C CYS A 180 8.37 10.36 -1.04
N ARG A 181 8.28 11.56 -0.42
CA ARG A 181 9.40 12.18 0.31
C ARG A 181 9.01 12.38 1.77
N TYR A 182 9.76 11.74 2.66
CA TYR A 182 9.66 11.99 4.09
C TYR A 182 10.27 13.36 4.43
N GLY A 183 9.59 14.13 5.27
CA GLY A 183 10.07 15.46 5.70
C GLY A 183 9.91 16.57 4.65
N VAL A 184 8.97 16.45 3.71
CA VAL A 184 8.50 17.62 2.96
C VAL A 184 7.71 18.48 3.93
N ALA A 185 8.28 19.62 4.37
CA ALA A 185 7.45 20.69 4.87
C ALA A 185 6.42 21.03 3.76
N MET A 186 5.13 21.06 4.10
CA MET A 186 3.96 21.27 3.23
C MET A 186 4.04 22.44 2.23
N TRP A 187 5.14 23.20 2.22
CA TRP A 187 5.35 24.44 1.47
C TRP A 187 6.38 24.35 0.34
N ASN A 188 7.07 23.22 0.14
CA ASN A 188 8.09 23.09 -0.92
C ASN A 188 7.64 22.12 -2.02
N ILE A 189 6.60 22.52 -2.77
CA ILE A 189 6.21 21.87 -4.01
C ILE A 189 7.09 22.44 -5.14
N ILE A 190 7.78 21.51 -5.82
CA ILE A 190 8.45 21.57 -7.13
C ILE A 190 8.34 22.94 -7.84
N THR A 191 9.46 23.65 -7.97
CA THR A 191 9.58 24.74 -8.95
C THR A 191 9.81 24.14 -10.34
N LEU A 192 8.90 24.43 -11.28
CA LEU A 192 9.13 24.18 -12.71
C LEU A 192 10.08 25.26 -13.24
N ASP A 193 11.06 24.82 -14.04
CA ASP A 193 12.03 25.70 -14.69
C ASP A 193 11.36 26.40 -15.90
N GLU A 194 11.05 27.69 -15.76
CA GLU A 194 10.44 28.50 -16.82
C GLU A 194 11.44 29.06 -17.86
N SER A 195 12.68 28.58 -17.91
CA SER A 195 13.73 29.14 -18.81
C SER A 195 13.58 28.79 -20.30
N LEU A 196 12.41 28.34 -20.76
CA LEU A 196 12.11 28.06 -22.18
C LEU A 196 10.91 28.87 -22.71
N LYS A 197 10.78 30.14 -22.32
CA LYS A 197 9.97 31.13 -23.04
C LYS A 197 10.85 32.09 -23.82
#